data_AF-A0A7C7NML9-F1
#
_entry.id   AF-A0A7C7NML9-F1
#
_cell.length_a   1.000
_cell.length_b   1.000
_cell.length_c   1.000
_cell.angle_alpha   90.00
_cell.angle_beta   90.00
_cell.angle_gamma   90.00
#
_symmetry.space_group_name_H-M   'P 1'
#
loop_
_entity.id
_entity.type
_entity.pdbx_description
1 polymer ?
#
loop_
_entity_poly.entity_id
_entity_poly.type
_entity_poly.pdbx_seq_one_letter_code
_entity_poly.pdbx_strand_id
1 'polypeptide(L)'
;MLTLFWFVFWAGLVALAFAAGVSLRVRLREHVGKSMPVVDDAAVKEILATGALTTDEDHPLDIEQIDEEERKFWSQSWDEPEEY
;
A
#
# COMPACT_ATOMS: atom_id res chain seq x y z
N MET A 1 -32.19 -7.88 32.54
CA MET A 1 -30.89 -8.58 32.53
C MET A 1 -30.45 -8.92 31.11
N LEU A 2 -31.23 -9.66 30.33
CA LEU A 2 -30.85 -10.10 28.96
C LEU A 2 -30.61 -8.93 27.97
N THR A 3 -31.43 -7.88 28.04
CA THR A 3 -31.33 -6.71 27.14
C THR A 3 -30.07 -5.89 27.39
N LEU A 4 -29.73 -5.63 28.65
CA LEU A 4 -28.51 -4.92 29.02
C LEU A 4 -27.25 -5.66 28.56
N PHE A 5 -27.23 -6.99 28.71
CA PHE A 5 -26.14 -7.85 28.22
C PHE A 5 -25.97 -7.73 26.70
N TRP A 6 -27.08 -7.74 25.95
CA TRP A 6 -27.06 -7.59 24.51
C TRP A 6 -26.50 -6.23 24.08
N PHE A 7 -26.89 -5.15 24.75
CA PHE A 7 -26.34 -3.81 24.46
C PHE A 7 -24.83 -3.72 24.71
N VAL A 8 -24.34 -4.27 25.83
CA VAL A 8 -22.89 -4.28 26.13
C VAL A 8 -22.14 -5.16 25.14
N PHE A 9 -22.71 -6.30 24.75
CA PHE A 9 -22.11 -7.20 23.77
C PHE A 9 -21.95 -6.54 22.40
N TRP A 10 -23.00 -5.89 21.89
CA TRP A 10 -22.93 -5.16 20.62
C TRP A 10 -22.02 -3.95 20.69
N ALA A 11 -22.01 -3.21 21.81
CA ALA A 11 -21.07 -2.10 22.01
C ALA A 11 -19.62 -2.58 21.97
N GLY A 12 -19.31 -3.72 22.60
CA GLY A 12 -17.99 -4.34 22.54
C GLY A 12 -17.61 -4.77 21.12
N LEU A 13 -18.54 -5.38 20.38
CA LEU A 13 -18.32 -5.78 18.99
C LEU A 13 -18.04 -4.58 18.06
N VAL A 14 -18.79 -3.49 18.21
CA VAL A 14 -18.56 -2.25 17.45
C VAL A 14 -17.21 -1.64 17.79
N ALA A 15 -16.85 -1.58 19.08
CA ALA A 15 -15.54 -1.08 19.51
C ALA A 15 -14.40 -1.92 18.95
N LEU A 16 -14.54 -3.25 18.93
CA LEU A 16 -13.54 -4.16 18.36
C LEU A 16 -13.40 -3.99 16.84
N ALA A 17 -14.52 -3.90 16.13
CA ALA A 17 -14.53 -3.67 14.69
C ALA A 17 -13.91 -2.32 14.32
N PHE A 18 -14.21 -1.28 15.12
CA PHE A 18 -13.64 0.05 14.93
C PHE A 18 -12.13 0.06 15.22
N ALA A 19 -11.68 -0.59 16.30
CA ALA A 19 -10.26 -0.73 16.62
C ALA A 19 -9.50 -1.49 15.54
N ALA A 20 -10.06 -2.57 15.00
CA ALA A 20 -9.48 -3.32 13.88
C ALA A 20 -9.42 -2.48 12.58
N GLY A 21 -10.48 -1.72 12.28
CA GLY A 21 -10.50 -0.83 11.12
C GLY A 21 -9.50 0.33 11.24
N VAL A 22 -9.38 0.93 12.43
CA VAL A 22 -8.39 1.98 12.70
C VAL A 22 -6.97 1.41 12.66
N SER A 23 -6.70 0.25 13.25
CA SER A 23 -5.36 -0.35 13.22
C SER A 23 -4.95 -0.72 11.80
N LEU A 24 -5.87 -1.26 11.00
CA LEU A 24 -5.62 -1.56 9.59
C LEU A 24 -5.35 -0.28 8.80
N ARG A 25 -6.12 0.78 9.03
CA ARG A 25 -5.94 2.07 8.34
C ARG A 25 -4.66 2.79 8.75
N VAL A 26 -4.24 2.70 10.02
CA VAL A 26 -2.96 3.22 10.50
C VAL A 26 -1.81 2.45 9.88
N ARG A 27 -1.90 1.11 9.86
CA ARG A 27 -0.88 0.24 9.27
C ARG A 27 -0.74 0.45 7.76
N LEU A 28 -1.86 0.67 7.07
CA LEU A 28 -1.87 1.06 5.66
C LEU A 28 -1.21 2.43 5.45
N ARG A 29 -1.48 3.40 6.33
CA ARG A 29 -0.87 4.73 6.23
C ARG A 29 0.62 4.72 6.54
N GLU A 30 1.07 3.87 7.46
CA GLU A 30 2.50 3.65 7.72
C GLU A 30 3.20 2.89 6.58
N HIS A 31 2.55 1.91 5.96
CA HIS A 31 3.14 1.20 4.82
C HIS A 31 3.14 2.03 3.53
N VAL A 32 2.01 2.69 3.20
CA VAL A 32 1.88 3.49 1.97
C VAL A 32 2.51 4.87 2.11
N GLY A 33 2.46 5.48 3.30
CA GLY A 33 3.08 6.79 3.55
C GLY A 33 4.60 6.75 3.56
N LYS A 34 5.21 5.56 3.69
CA LYS A 34 6.66 5.36 3.63
C LYS A 34 7.12 4.88 2.25
N SER A 35 6.20 4.46 1.37
CA SER A 35 6.52 3.82 0.08
C SER A 35 6.11 4.64 -1.14
N MET A 36 5.56 5.85 -0.99
CA MET A 36 5.34 6.73 -2.13
C MET A 36 6.52 7.69 -2.23
N PRO A 37 7.46 7.47 -3.19
CA PRO A 37 8.46 8.48 -3.51
C PRO A 37 7.72 9.75 -3.89
N VAL A 38 7.86 10.77 -3.07
CA VAL A 38 7.28 12.09 -3.34
C VAL A 38 8.11 12.70 -4.45
N VAL A 39 7.64 12.58 -5.68
CA VAL A 39 8.26 13.22 -6.84
C VAL A 39 7.94 14.71 -6.78
N ASP A 40 8.94 15.53 -6.48
CA ASP A 40 8.83 16.99 -6.52
C ASP A 40 9.21 17.56 -7.89
N ASP A 41 8.98 18.86 -8.10
CA ASP A 41 9.27 19.54 -9.37
C ASP A 41 10.78 19.52 -9.71
N ALA A 42 11.66 19.37 -8.71
CA ALA A 42 13.09 19.27 -8.92
C ALA A 42 13.47 17.89 -9.46
N ALA A 43 12.87 16.82 -8.93
CA ALA A 43 12.98 15.45 -9.41
C ALA A 43 12.47 15.33 -10.85
N VAL A 44 11.35 15.98 -11.18
CA VAL A 44 10.85 16.03 -12.57
C VAL A 44 11.86 16.70 -13.50
N LYS A 45 12.47 17.80 -13.06
CA LYS A 45 13.48 18.52 -13.84
C LYS A 45 14.75 17.70 -14.05
N GLU A 46 15.17 16.93 -13.05
CA GLU A 46 16.32 16.02 -13.14
C GLU A 46 16.07 14.89 -14.14
N ILE A 47 14.89 14.27 -14.10
CA ILE A 47 14.49 13.22 -15.06
C ILE A 47 14.48 13.80 -16.47
N LEU A 48 13.91 14.99 -16.68
CA LEU A 48 13.87 15.63 -17.99
C LEU A 48 15.27 15.98 -18.53
N ALA A 49 16.20 16.33 -17.64
CA ALA A 49 17.56 16.70 -18.02
C ALA A 49 18.48 15.49 -18.25
N THR A 50 18.34 14.45 -17.43
CA THR A 50 19.34 13.37 -17.30
C THR A 50 18.79 12.02 -17.74
N GLY A 51 17.48 11.87 -17.86
CA GLY A 51 16.79 10.61 -18.14
C GLY A 51 16.79 9.63 -16.95
N ALA A 52 17.29 10.05 -15.79
CA ALA A 52 17.39 9.26 -14.57
C ALA A 52 17.10 10.16 -13.36
N LEU A 53 16.66 9.55 -12.26
CA LEU A 53 16.46 10.21 -10.98
C LEU A 53 17.37 9.54 -9.95
N THR A 54 18.25 10.31 -9.33
CA THR A 54 19.11 9.80 -8.26
C THR A 54 18.44 10.08 -6.92
N THR A 55 17.94 9.04 -6.26
CA THR A 55 17.32 9.14 -4.93
C THR A 55 18.32 8.71 -3.85
N ASP A 56 18.38 9.46 -2.75
CA ASP A 56 19.26 9.25 -1.59
C ASP A 56 18.68 8.22 -0.59
N GLU A 57 17.93 7.23 -1.08
CA GLU A 57 17.38 6.17 -0.22
C GLU A 57 18.51 5.23 0.24
N ASP A 58 18.86 5.33 1.53
CA ASP A 58 19.80 4.47 2.24
C ASP A 58 19.39 2.97 2.26
N HIS A 59 18.20 2.64 1.76
CA HIS A 59 17.71 1.28 1.67
C HIS A 59 17.77 0.82 0.21
N PRO A 60 18.69 -0.10 -0.14
CA PRO A 60 18.71 -0.66 -1.48
C PRO A 60 17.36 -1.34 -1.76
N LEU A 61 16.83 -1.14 -2.98
CA LEU A 61 15.63 -1.81 -3.45
C LEU A 61 15.71 -3.32 -3.14
N ASP A 62 14.64 -3.88 -2.60
CA ASP A 62 14.57 -5.31 -2.28
C ASP A 62 14.43 -6.12 -3.58
N ILE A 63 15.57 -6.58 -4.09
CA ILE A 63 15.65 -7.31 -5.36
C ILE A 63 14.90 -8.66 -5.28
N GLU A 64 14.83 -9.28 -4.11
CA GLU A 64 14.15 -10.56 -3.93
C GLU A 64 12.63 -10.38 -4.02
N GLN A 65 12.09 -9.32 -3.41
CA GLN A 65 10.69 -8.95 -3.55
C GLN A 65 10.31 -8.61 -5.01
N ILE A 66 11.20 -7.92 -5.73
CA ILE A 66 10.98 -7.57 -7.14
C ILE A 66 10.86 -8.84 -8.00
N ASP A 67 11.77 -9.81 -7.83
CA ASP A 67 11.75 -11.07 -8.59
C ASP A 67 10.49 -11.91 -8.30
N GLU A 68 10.04 -11.94 -7.05
CA GLU A 68 8.82 -12.64 -6.66
C GLU A 68 7.58 -12.01 -7.30
N GLU A 69 7.44 -10.69 -7.24
CA GLU A 69 6.32 -9.97 -7.84
C GLU A 69 6.35 -10.03 -9.37
N GLU A 70 7.53 -10.01 -10.01
CA GLU A 70 7.67 -10.20 -11.46
C GLU A 70 7.17 -11.60 -11.88
N ARG A 71 7.60 -12.65 -11.18
CA ARG A 71 7.14 -14.02 -11.45
C ARG A 71 5.62 -14.16 -11.28
N LYS A 72 5.08 -13.50 -10.25
CA LYS A 72 3.65 -13.46 -9.98
C LYS A 72 2.87 -12.66 -11.03
N PHE A 73 3.45 -11.59 -11.57
CA PHE A 73 2.88 -10.82 -12.68
C PHE A 73 2.80 -11.68 -13.96
N TRP A 74 3.89 -12.36 -14.32
CA TRP A 74 3.93 -13.20 -15.53
C TRP A 74 3.14 -14.51 -15.44
N SER A 75 2.84 -14.97 -14.23
CA SER A 75 2.00 -16.17 -14.03
C SER A 75 0.50 -15.91 -14.12
N GLN A 76 0.07 -14.64 -14.18
CA GLN A 76 -1.34 -14.28 -14.31
C GLN A 76 -1.78 -14.35 -15.77
N SER A 77 -3.06 -14.66 -15.96
CA SER A 77 -3.71 -14.53 -17.28
C SER A 77 -3.97 -13.06 -17.55
N TRP A 78 -3.39 -12.56 -18.64
CA TRP A 78 -3.62 -11.22 -19.14
C TRP A 78 -4.70 -11.27 -20.21
N ASP A 79 -5.66 -10.35 -20.14
CA ASP A 79 -6.66 -10.21 -21.19
C ASP A 79 -5.97 -9.87 -22.52
N GLU A 80 -6.43 -10.48 -23.61
CA GLU A 80 -5.94 -10.14 -24.93
C GLU A 80 -6.29 -8.68 -25.24
N PRO A 81 -5.36 -7.91 -25.83
CA PRO A 81 -5.63 -6.52 -26.18
C PRO A 81 -6.82 -6.46 -27.14
N GLU A 82 -7.79 -5.59 -26.84
CA GLU A 82 -8.95 -5.39 -27.70
C GLU A 82 -8.50 -4.88 -29.08
N GLU A 83 -8.91 -5.59 -30.14
CA GLU A 83 -8.74 -5.13 -31.52
C GLU A 83 -9.74 -3.98 -31.79
N TYR A 84 -9.21 -2.76 -31.96
CA TYR A 84 -9.98 -1.57 -32.35
C TYR A 84 -10.23 -1.49 -33.86
#